data_AF-A0A955LHP3-F1
#
_entry.id   AF-A0A955LHP3-F1
#
_cell.length_a   1.000
_cell.length_b   1.000
_cell.length_c   1.000
_cell.angle_alpha   90.00
_cell.angle_beta   90.00
_cell.angle_gamma   90.00
#
_symmetry.space_group_name_H-M   'P 1'
#
loop_
_entity.id
_entity.type
_entity.pdbx_description
1 polymer ?
#
loop_
_entity_poly.entity_id
_entity_poly.type
_entity_poly.pdbx_seq_one_letter_code
_entity_poly.pdbx_strand_id
1 'polypeptide(L)'
;MTSTIPTGCLETDLLIKQYPQERDRILQHAIEDRRRRLAMYTELRSLIGFHPIVFVKTIVFTGVISFVLVFVLAQLAQIALWYKKLTELSITIPIPALGARTVDLGSYVPTSTTFELIGQLPVWTVRDCLLFATGVMLVVLISMGIRIAIRWRDAKQLKQGEVQLKEELNYLITL
;
A
#
# COMPACT_ATOMS: atom_id res chain seq x y z
N MET A 1 -25.39 -47.54 11.75
CA MET A 1 -24.51 -46.45 12.20
C MET A 1 -24.31 -45.52 11.02
N THR A 2 -25.02 -44.39 10.99
CA THR A 2 -24.85 -43.35 9.96
C THR A 2 -23.61 -42.54 10.31
N SER A 3 -22.44 -43.05 9.95
CA SER A 3 -21.21 -42.27 9.99
C SER A 3 -21.37 -41.13 8.99
N THR A 4 -21.44 -39.90 9.47
CA THR A 4 -21.44 -38.70 8.64
C THR A 4 -20.11 -38.64 7.90
N ILE A 5 -20.10 -39.12 6.65
CA ILE A 5 -18.91 -39.12 5.80
C ILE A 5 -18.55 -37.65 5.53
N PRO A 6 -17.32 -37.21 5.81
CA PRO A 6 -16.91 -35.85 5.51
C PRO A 6 -16.99 -35.61 4.00
N THR A 7 -17.49 -34.44 3.61
CA THR A 7 -17.91 -34.17 2.22
C THR A 7 -16.78 -34.36 1.20
N GLY A 8 -15.53 -34.09 1.57
CA GLY A 8 -14.37 -34.31 0.69
C GLY A 8 -13.84 -35.74 0.62
N CYS A 9 -14.42 -36.68 1.38
CA CYS A 9 -14.13 -38.12 1.31
C CYS A 9 -15.23 -38.92 0.59
N LEU A 10 -16.33 -38.28 0.17
CA LEU A 10 -17.43 -38.95 -0.54
C LEU A 10 -16.96 -39.61 -1.85
N GLU A 11 -16.12 -38.91 -2.62
CA GLU A 11 -15.58 -39.43 -3.88
C GLU A 11 -14.67 -40.64 -3.62
N THR A 12 -13.85 -40.58 -2.58
CA THR A 12 -12.93 -41.66 -2.20
C THR A 12 -13.70 -42.89 -1.71
N ASP A 13 -14.75 -42.69 -0.92
CA ASP A 13 -15.62 -43.77 -0.44
C ASP A 13 -16.40 -44.45 -1.56
N LEU A 14 -16.87 -43.68 -2.56
CA LEU A 14 -17.52 -44.21 -3.76
C LEU A 14 -16.54 -45.03 -4.61
N LEU A 15 -15.31 -44.55 -4.79
CA LEU A 15 -14.26 -45.26 -5.52
C LEU A 15 -13.88 -46.58 -4.84
N ILE A 16 -13.76 -46.59 -3.50
CA ILE A 16 -13.49 -47.81 -2.72
C ILE A 16 -14.63 -48.82 -2.86
N LYS A 17 -15.88 -48.36 -2.91
CA LYS A 17 -17.06 -49.23 -3.13
C LYS A 17 -17.12 -49.80 -4.54
N GLN A 18 -16.71 -49.05 -5.56
CA GLN A 18 -16.67 -49.52 -6.95
C GLN A 18 -15.49 -50.46 -7.24
N TYR A 19 -14.33 -50.23 -6.62
CA TYR A 19 -13.10 -50.99 -6.88
C TYR A 19 -12.47 -51.53 -5.59
N PRO A 20 -13.08 -52.55 -4.96
CA PRO A 20 -12.59 -53.09 -3.68
C PRO A 20 -11.22 -53.77 -3.80
N GLN A 21 -10.81 -54.19 -4.99
CA GLN A 21 -9.51 -54.82 -5.25
C GLN A 21 -8.33 -53.84 -5.16
N GLU A 22 -8.56 -52.54 -5.37
CA GLU A 22 -7.53 -51.49 -5.33
C GLU A 22 -7.62 -50.59 -4.10
N ARG A 23 -8.41 -50.99 -3.09
CA ARG A 23 -8.73 -50.21 -1.91
C ARG A 23 -7.49 -49.59 -1.24
N ASP A 24 -6.46 -50.39 -0.98
CA ASP A 24 -5.26 -49.93 -0.28
C ASP A 24 -4.48 -48.87 -1.09
N ARG A 25 -4.47 -49.00 -2.41
CA ARG A 25 -3.80 -48.05 -3.31
C ARG A 25 -4.55 -46.72 -3.38
N ILE A 26 -5.89 -46.78 -3.44
CA ILE A 26 -6.75 -45.59 -3.45
C ILE A 26 -6.64 -44.85 -2.11
N LEU A 27 -6.65 -45.58 -0.99
CA LEU A 27 -6.47 -45.01 0.35
C LEU A 27 -5.10 -44.35 0.51
N GLN A 28 -4.02 -45.03 0.12
CA GLN A 28 -2.67 -44.47 0.20
C GLN A 28 -2.53 -43.19 -0.63
N HIS A 29 -3.06 -43.18 -1.85
CA HIS A 29 -3.01 -42.00 -2.71
C HIS A 29 -3.80 -40.83 -2.11
N ALA A 30 -5.00 -41.08 -1.59
CA ALA A 30 -5.82 -40.06 -0.95
C ALA A 30 -5.17 -39.49 0.33
N ILE A 31 -4.54 -40.34 1.15
CA ILE A 31 -3.81 -39.92 2.35
C ILE A 31 -2.60 -39.06 1.97
N GLU A 32 -1.82 -39.46 0.97
CA GLU A 32 -0.68 -38.66 0.50
C GLU A 32 -1.12 -37.30 -0.04
N ASP A 33 -2.17 -37.24 -0.86
CA ASP A 33 -2.63 -35.98 -1.44
C ASP A 33 -3.13 -35.00 -0.36
N ARG A 34 -3.86 -35.50 0.64
CA ARG A 34 -4.30 -34.68 1.79
C ARG A 34 -3.13 -34.23 2.67
N ARG A 35 -2.10 -35.06 2.87
CA ARG A 35 -0.86 -34.65 3.57
C ARG A 35 -0.12 -33.54 2.83
N ARG A 36 0.00 -33.64 1.49
CA ARG A 36 0.63 -32.60 0.66
C ARG A 36 -0.11 -31.28 0.77
N ARG A 37 -1.44 -31.30 0.68
CA ARG A 37 -2.28 -30.10 0.86
C ARG A 37 -2.10 -29.49 2.25
N LEU A 38 -2.06 -30.29 3.30
CA LEU A 38 -1.86 -29.82 4.68
C LEU A 38 -0.48 -29.16 4.86
N ALA A 39 0.58 -29.76 4.31
CA ALA A 39 1.92 -29.18 4.33
C ALA A 39 1.95 -27.81 3.61
N MET A 40 1.35 -27.73 2.42
CA MET A 40 1.25 -26.49 1.65
C MET A 40 0.49 -25.39 2.42
N TYR A 41 -0.62 -25.73 3.08
CA TYR A 41 -1.37 -24.79 3.92
C TYR A 41 -0.56 -24.30 5.12
N THR A 42 0.24 -25.18 5.73
CA THR A 42 1.08 -24.85 6.88
C THR A 42 2.21 -23.89 6.49
N GLU A 43 2.85 -24.13 5.35
CA GLU A 43 3.90 -23.26 4.80
C GLU A 43 3.34 -21.88 4.41
N LEU A 44 2.20 -21.84 3.71
CA LEU A 44 1.50 -20.60 3.35
C LEU A 44 1.12 -19.79 4.59
N ARG A 45 0.64 -20.45 5.64
CA ARG A 45 0.32 -19.80 6.91
C ARG A 45 1.57 -19.19 7.57
N SER A 46 2.72 -19.84 7.47
CA SER A 46 3.98 -19.28 7.99
C SER A 46 4.43 -18.04 7.19
N LEU A 47 4.21 -18.04 5.87
CA LEU A 47 4.54 -16.93 4.98
C LEU A 47 3.63 -15.70 5.19
N ILE A 48 2.41 -15.91 5.67
CA ILE A 48 1.45 -14.85 5.99
C ILE A 48 1.80 -14.13 7.32
N GLY A 49 2.93 -14.48 7.95
CA GLY A 49 3.48 -13.80 9.12
C GLY A 49 3.45 -12.27 8.99
N PHE A 50 2.65 -11.63 9.84
CA PHE A 50 2.54 -10.18 9.87
C PHE A 50 3.85 -9.59 10.39
N HIS A 51 4.53 -8.76 9.58
CA HIS A 51 5.73 -8.04 10.00
C HIS A 51 5.39 -6.58 10.37
N PRO A 52 5.08 -6.28 11.65
CA PRO A 52 4.66 -4.94 12.08
C PRO A 52 5.74 -3.87 11.87
N ILE A 53 7.01 -4.27 11.89
CA ILE A 53 8.14 -3.33 11.74
C ILE A 53 8.19 -2.76 10.32
N VAL A 54 7.99 -3.61 9.30
CA VAL A 54 7.98 -3.17 7.89
C VAL A 54 6.79 -2.24 7.64
N PHE A 55 5.67 -2.49 8.31
CA PHE A 55 4.45 -1.69 8.24
C PHE A 55 4.67 -0.26 8.72
N VAL A 56 5.16 -0.10 9.96
CA VAL A 56 5.41 1.23 10.56
C VAL A 56 6.44 1.98 9.72
N LYS A 57 7.51 1.31 9.28
CA LYS A 57 8.52 1.90 8.40
C LYS A 57 7.87 2.48 7.14
N THR A 58 7.02 1.71 6.47
CA THR A 58 6.39 2.14 5.21
C THR A 58 5.56 3.42 5.39
N ILE A 59 4.72 3.48 6.44
CA ILE A 59 3.87 4.65 6.72
C ILE A 59 4.71 5.90 7.01
N VAL A 60 5.77 5.76 7.82
CA VAL A 60 6.64 6.88 8.16
C VAL A 60 7.39 7.37 6.91
N PHE A 61 7.93 6.46 6.09
CA PHE A 61 8.65 6.85 4.87
C PHE A 61 7.74 7.54 3.86
N THR A 62 6.51 7.05 3.62
CA THR A 62 5.57 7.74 2.71
C THR A 62 5.14 9.10 3.25
N GLY A 63 4.97 9.24 4.56
CA GLY A 63 4.69 10.52 5.21
C GLY A 63 5.83 11.53 5.06
N VAL A 64 7.07 11.09 5.30
CA VAL A 64 8.26 11.96 5.16
C VAL A 64 8.47 12.36 3.70
N ILE A 65 8.37 11.42 2.76
CA ILE A 65 8.55 11.71 1.32
C ILE A 65 7.49 12.70 0.83
N SER A 66 6.22 12.51 1.18
CA SER A 66 5.15 13.43 0.78
C SER A 66 5.34 14.83 1.39
N PHE A 67 5.75 14.91 2.67
CA PHE A 67 6.08 16.18 3.30
C PHE A 67 7.22 16.91 2.57
N VAL A 68 8.34 16.22 2.32
CA VAL A 68 9.51 16.81 1.65
C VAL A 68 9.12 17.32 0.25
N LEU A 69 8.33 16.55 -0.49
CA LEU A 69 7.94 16.91 -1.85
C LEU A 69 7.05 18.16 -1.89
N VAL A 70 6.05 18.23 -1.00
CA VAL A 70 5.16 19.39 -0.88
C VAL A 70 5.92 20.62 -0.38
N PHE A 71 6.83 20.43 0.57
CA PHE A 71 7.67 21.51 1.10
C PHE A 71 8.59 22.10 0.03
N VAL A 72 9.23 21.26 -0.78
CA VAL A 72 10.08 21.72 -1.90
C VAL A 72 9.26 22.53 -2.91
N LEU A 73 8.06 22.07 -3.27
CA LEU A 73 7.17 22.82 -4.16
C LEU A 73 6.77 24.18 -3.58
N ALA A 74 6.46 24.22 -2.28
CA ALA A 74 6.12 25.47 -1.59
C ALA A 74 7.30 26.47 -1.58
N GLN A 75 8.53 25.99 -1.36
CA GLN A 75 9.73 26.83 -1.41
C GLN A 75 9.99 27.37 -2.82
N LEU A 76 9.83 26.54 -3.86
CA LEU A 76 9.95 26.98 -5.25
C LEU A 76 8.92 28.06 -5.59
N ALA A 77 7.66 27.91 -5.14
CA ALA A 77 6.62 28.91 -5.32
C ALA A 77 6.95 30.24 -4.63
N GLN A 78 7.52 30.20 -3.42
CA GLN A 78 7.97 31.40 -2.70
C GLN A 78 9.09 32.13 -3.44
N ILE A 79 10.09 31.40 -3.94
CA ILE A 79 11.19 31.97 -4.71
C ILE A 79 10.66 32.61 -6.00
N ALA A 80 9.71 31.97 -6.68
CA ALA A 80 9.08 32.51 -7.89
C ALA A 80 8.27 33.78 -7.63
N LEU A 81 7.53 33.86 -6.52
CA LEU A 81 6.82 35.08 -6.15
C LEU A 81 7.78 36.21 -5.74
N TRP A 82 8.89 35.88 -5.08
CA TRP A 82 9.93 36.86 -4.78
C TRP A 82 10.59 37.39 -6.05
N TYR A 83 10.87 36.50 -7.01
CA TYR A 83 11.37 36.86 -8.34
C TYR A 83 10.41 37.81 -9.06
N LYS A 84 9.11 37.50 -9.06
CA LYS A 84 8.07 38.35 -9.65
C LYS A 84 8.00 39.73 -8.99
N LYS A 85 8.12 39.79 -7.66
CA LYS A 85 8.18 41.07 -6.94
C LYS A 85 9.41 41.91 -7.29
N LEU A 86 10.56 41.28 -7.53
CA LEU A 86 11.76 42.00 -7.98
C LEU A 86 11.62 42.55 -9.38
N THR A 87 11.01 41.80 -10.31
CA THR A 87 10.72 42.30 -11.66
C THR A 87 9.74 43.47 -11.67
N GLU A 88 8.83 43.54 -10.70
CA GLU A 88 7.84 44.62 -10.58
C GLU A 88 8.37 45.85 -9.81
N LEU A 89 9.53 45.76 -9.15
CA LEU A 89 10.07 46.83 -8.31
C LEU A 89 10.76 47.90 -9.17
N SER A 90 9.98 48.80 -9.75
CA SER A 90 10.48 50.03 -10.37
C SER A 90 10.68 51.11 -9.29
N ILE A 91 11.94 51.49 -9.04
CA ILE A 91 12.25 52.53 -8.06
C ILE A 91 12.26 53.87 -8.80
N THR A 92 11.27 54.72 -8.50
CA THR A 92 11.23 56.10 -8.98
C THR A 92 12.09 56.96 -8.07
N ILE A 93 13.29 57.34 -8.53
CA ILE A 93 14.16 58.27 -7.80
C ILE A 93 13.82 59.69 -8.28
N PRO A 94 13.23 60.56 -7.43
CA PRO A 94 13.00 61.94 -7.82
C PRO A 94 14.34 62.69 -7.83
N ILE A 95 14.90 62.95 -9.02
CA ILE A 95 16.10 63.78 -9.17
C ILE A 95 15.62 65.24 -9.32
N PRO A 96 15.95 66.15 -8.38
CA PRO A 96 15.32 67.46 -8.26
C PRO A 96 15.64 68.47 -9.39
N ALA A 97 16.36 68.08 -10.45
CA ALA A 97 16.78 69.00 -11.52
C ALA A 97 16.43 68.55 -12.96
N LEU A 98 15.99 67.31 -13.20
CA LEU A 98 15.86 66.75 -14.57
C LEU A 98 14.55 65.97 -14.83
N GLY A 99 13.55 66.09 -13.95
CA GLY A 99 12.34 65.29 -14.01
C GLY A 99 12.55 63.87 -13.49
N ALA A 100 11.49 63.23 -13.00
CA ALA A 100 11.56 61.89 -12.43
C ALA A 100 12.02 60.88 -13.49
N ARG A 101 13.24 60.36 -13.36
CA ARG A 101 13.68 59.18 -14.12
C ARG A 101 13.26 57.94 -13.33
N THR A 102 12.37 57.16 -13.90
CA THR A 102 12.07 55.81 -13.43
C THR A 102 13.23 54.90 -13.82
N VAL A 103 13.91 54.31 -12.84
CA VAL A 103 14.89 53.25 -13.11
C VAL A 103 14.12 51.95 -13.03
N ASP A 104 13.87 51.34 -14.18
CA ASP A 104 13.21 50.03 -14.26
C ASP A 104 14.24 48.92 -14.03
N LEU A 105 14.32 48.46 -12.79
CA LEU A 105 15.16 47.30 -12.43
C LEU A 105 14.64 45.99 -13.06
N GLY A 106 13.38 45.93 -13.50
CA GLY A 106 12.79 44.75 -14.13
C GLY A 106 13.45 44.41 -15.48
N SER A 107 13.96 45.41 -16.20
CA SER A 107 14.65 45.23 -17.48
C SER A 107 15.98 44.46 -17.41
N TYR A 108 16.57 44.34 -16.21
CA TYR A 108 17.82 43.63 -15.96
C TYR A 108 17.62 42.20 -15.45
N VAL A 109 16.36 41.79 -15.21
CA VAL A 109 16.02 40.50 -14.63
C VAL A 109 15.53 39.56 -15.74
N PRO A 110 16.21 38.43 -16.03
CA PRO A 110 15.89 37.59 -17.18
C PRO A 110 14.49 36.97 -17.08
N THR A 111 13.59 37.24 -18.01
CA THR A 111 12.23 36.67 -18.01
C THR A 111 12.26 35.18 -18.34
N SER A 112 12.27 34.33 -17.32
CA SER A 112 12.16 32.87 -17.47
C SER A 112 10.71 32.41 -17.28
N THR A 113 10.12 31.84 -18.33
CA THR A 113 8.72 31.33 -18.36
C THR A 113 8.43 30.24 -17.32
N THR A 114 9.45 29.50 -16.88
CA THR A 114 9.35 28.49 -15.81
C THR A 114 9.01 29.09 -14.46
N PHE A 115 9.53 30.28 -14.13
CA PHE A 115 9.24 30.95 -12.86
C PHE A 115 7.84 31.58 -12.84
N GLU A 116 7.31 32.02 -13.97
CA GLU A 116 5.91 32.48 -14.06
C GLU A 116 4.92 31.34 -13.76
N LEU A 117 5.15 30.16 -14.31
CA LEU A 117 4.32 28.97 -14.05
C LEU A 117 4.41 28.52 -12.59
N ILE A 118 5.62 28.52 -12.01
CA ILE A 118 5.83 28.13 -10.61
C ILE A 118 5.24 29.18 -9.65
N GLY A 119 5.23 30.46 -10.02
CA GLY A 119 4.62 31.54 -9.22
C GLY A 119 3.09 31.52 -9.17
N GLN A 120 2.43 30.71 -10.02
CA GLN A 120 0.99 30.44 -9.93
C GLN A 120 0.65 29.33 -8.93
N LEU A 121 1.66 28.60 -8.42
CA LEU A 121 1.44 27.60 -7.39
C LEU A 121 1.14 28.27 -6.05
N PRO A 122 0.21 27.70 -5.26
CA PRO A 122 -0.11 28.21 -3.94
C PRO A 122 1.12 28.14 -3.03
N VAL A 123 1.40 29.22 -2.32
CA VAL A 123 2.41 29.24 -1.26
C VAL A 123 1.83 28.53 -0.05
N TRP A 124 2.26 27.29 0.14
CA TRP A 124 1.89 26.54 1.34
C TRP A 124 2.80 26.88 2.50
N THR A 125 2.21 27.04 3.67
CA THR A 125 2.98 27.16 4.92
C THR A 125 3.44 25.76 5.36
N VAL A 126 4.42 25.70 6.29
CA VAL A 126 4.87 24.44 6.89
C VAL A 126 3.70 23.67 7.51
N ARG A 127 2.72 24.38 8.07
CA ARG A 127 1.50 23.79 8.65
C ARG A 127 0.64 23.12 7.58
N ASP A 128 0.48 23.74 6.41
CA ASP A 128 -0.28 23.17 5.30
C ASP A 128 0.42 21.93 4.71
N CYS A 129 1.75 21.97 4.63
CA CYS A 129 2.56 20.83 4.21
C CYS A 129 2.42 19.64 5.17
N LEU A 130 2.41 19.91 6.49
CA LEU A 130 2.16 18.90 7.51
C LEU A 130 0.75 18.31 7.40
N LEU A 131 -0.27 19.16 7.22
CA LEU A 131 -1.65 18.70 7.04
C LEU A 131 -1.78 17.78 5.82
N PHE A 132 -1.16 18.15 4.70
CA PHE A 132 -1.15 17.33 3.50
C PHE A 132 -0.46 15.98 3.75
N ALA A 133 0.73 15.99 4.36
CA ALA A 133 1.47 14.77 4.70
C ALA A 133 0.66 13.86 5.65
N THR A 134 -0.02 14.43 6.64
CA THR A 134 -0.91 13.66 7.53
C THR A 134 -2.11 13.08 6.79
N GLY A 135 -2.69 13.80 5.84
CA GLY A 135 -3.77 13.29 4.99
C GLY A 135 -3.32 12.09 4.16
N VAL A 136 -2.15 12.18 3.52
CA VAL A 136 -1.55 11.07 2.76
C VAL A 136 -1.26 9.88 3.66
N MET A 137 -0.69 10.10 4.85
CA MET A 137 -0.46 9.04 5.83
C MET A 137 -1.75 8.33 6.24
N LEU A 138 -2.84 9.08 6.43
CA LEU A 138 -4.14 8.53 6.82
C LEU A 138 -4.74 7.65 5.72
N VAL A 139 -4.66 8.09 4.45
CA VAL A 139 -5.11 7.28 3.29
C VAL A 139 -4.30 5.98 3.19
N VAL A 140 -2.97 6.06 3.34
CA VAL A 140 -2.11 4.87 3.33
C VAL A 140 -2.49 3.93 4.47
N LEU A 141 -2.71 4.46 5.67
CA LEU A 141 -3.11 3.67 6.85
C LEU A 141 -4.43 2.92 6.61
N ILE A 142 -5.44 3.57 6.03
CA ILE A 142 -6.71 2.92 5.67
C ILE A 142 -6.48 1.80 4.65
N SER A 143 -5.75 2.08 3.55
CA SER A 143 -5.48 1.11 2.50
C SER A 143 -4.78 -0.15 3.04
N MET A 144 -3.90 0.06 4.01
CA MET A 144 -3.16 -0.96 4.71
C MET A 144 -4.04 -1.77 5.66
N GLY A 145 -4.94 -1.11 6.41
CA GLY A 145 -5.93 -1.77 7.25
C GLY A 145 -6.82 -2.73 6.45
N ILE A 146 -7.24 -2.34 5.24
CA ILE A 146 -8.00 -3.20 4.33
C ILE A 146 -7.20 -4.46 3.96
N ARG A 147 -5.93 -4.31 3.59
CA ARG A 147 -5.06 -5.45 3.25
C ARG A 147 -4.89 -6.41 4.41
N ILE A 148 -4.76 -5.89 5.63
CA ILE A 148 -4.68 -6.71 6.86
C ILE A 148 -5.98 -7.48 7.07
N ALA A 149 -7.13 -6.81 6.92
CA ALA A 149 -8.43 -7.46 7.07
C ALA A 149 -8.63 -8.59 6.06
N ILE A 150 -8.22 -8.39 4.80
CA ILE A 150 -8.25 -9.44 3.76
C ILE A 150 -7.35 -10.61 4.17
N ARG A 151 -6.08 -10.35 4.51
CA ARG A 151 -5.14 -11.40 4.94
C ARG A 151 -5.62 -12.16 6.16
N TRP A 152 -6.27 -11.48 7.10
CA TRP A 152 -6.84 -12.12 8.28
C TRP A 152 -8.04 -13.00 7.94
N ARG A 153 -8.90 -12.55 7.02
CA ARG A 153 -10.00 -13.36 6.50
C ARG A 153 -9.47 -14.62 5.79
N ASP A 154 -8.45 -14.48 4.96
CA ASP A 154 -7.80 -15.59 4.26
C ASP A 154 -7.20 -16.56 5.28
N ALA A 155 -6.45 -16.07 6.28
CA ALA A 155 -5.90 -16.90 7.35
C ALA A 155 -6.98 -17.66 8.13
N LYS A 156 -8.15 -17.06 8.36
CA LYS A 156 -9.28 -17.71 9.01
C LYS A 156 -9.88 -18.82 8.14
N GLN A 157 -10.03 -18.59 6.84
CA GLN A 157 -10.49 -19.60 5.88
C GLN A 157 -9.50 -20.77 5.77
N LEU A 158 -8.19 -20.48 5.71
CA LEU A 158 -7.14 -21.50 5.70
C LEU A 158 -7.16 -22.35 6.96
N LYS A 159 -7.38 -21.74 8.14
CA LYS A 159 -7.52 -22.49 9.40
C LYS A 159 -8.74 -23.42 9.39
N GLN A 160 -9.86 -22.98 8.83
CA GLN A 160 -11.05 -23.83 8.69
C GLN A 160 -10.79 -25.00 7.73
N GLY A 161 -10.13 -24.75 6.60
CA GLY A 161 -9.69 -25.79 5.68
C GLY A 161 -8.73 -26.79 6.33
N GLU A 162 -7.77 -26.32 7.14
CA GLU A 162 -6.83 -27.19 7.86
C GLU A 162 -7.55 -28.15 8.83
N VAL A 163 -8.58 -27.67 9.53
CA VAL A 163 -9.38 -28.50 10.44
C VAL A 163 -10.17 -29.55 9.66
N GLN A 164 -10.83 -29.15 8.57
CA GLN A 164 -11.57 -30.09 7.71
C GLN A 164 -10.66 -31.15 7.10
N LEU A 165 -9.48 -30.78 6.58
CA LEU A 165 -8.51 -31.74 6.06
C LEU A 165 -7.97 -32.68 7.14
N LYS A 166 -7.81 -32.23 8.39
CA LYS A 166 -7.40 -33.09 9.50
C LYS A 166 -8.50 -34.10 9.86
N GLU A 167 -9.76 -33.69 9.85
CA GLU A 167 -10.90 -34.58 10.06
C GLU A 167 -11.00 -35.63 8.95
N GLU A 168 -10.86 -35.23 7.68
CA GLU A 168 -10.82 -36.13 6.52
C GLU A 168 -9.65 -37.12 6.60
N LEU A 169 -8.46 -36.65 6.97
CA LEU A 169 -7.28 -37.52 7.11
C LEU A 169 -7.49 -38.56 8.22
N ASN A 170 -8.01 -38.14 9.38
CA ASN A 170 -8.31 -39.05 10.48
C ASN A 170 -9.35 -40.10 10.07
N TYR A 171 -10.39 -39.68 9.33
CA TYR A 171 -11.40 -40.60 8.81
C TYR A 171 -10.79 -41.63 7.85
N LEU A 172 -9.97 -41.21 6.89
CA LEU A 172 -9.30 -42.11 5.93
C LEU A 172 -8.31 -43.08 6.60
N ILE A 173 -7.64 -42.67 7.69
CA ILE A 173 -6.75 -43.56 8.45
C ILE A 173 -7.55 -44.64 9.22
N THR A 174 -8.78 -44.30 9.66
CA THR A 174 -9.67 -45.23 10.36
C THR A 174 -10.51 -46.11 9.44
N LEU A 175 -10.50 -45.84 8.13
CA LEU A 175 -11.32 -46.52 7.12
C LEU A 175 -10.69 -47.83 6.66
#